data_AF-B1YFD4-F1
#
_entry.id   AF-B1YFD4-F1
#
_cell.length_a   1.000
_cell.length_b   1.000
_cell.length_c   1.000
_cell.angle_alpha   90.00
_cell.angle_beta   90.00
_cell.angle_gamma   90.00
#
_symmetry.space_group_name_H-M   'P 1'
#
loop_
_entity.id
_entity.type
_entity.pdbx_description
1 polymer ?
#
loop_
_entity_poly.entity_id
_entity_poly.type
_entity_poly.pdbx_seq_one_letter_code
_entity_poly.pdbx_strand_id
1 'polypeptide(L)'
;MKKKSLFWLISCFLTIGVAVWFNPNTVSVDTASQKLPKPRYSSIGDYPAALNGDQFKRTPLHIHVQDDQTIDLQMKLKLSKALLERFKQTAHPPTFSFAANVNQDVLSPYVKRKQPAHVTVDFTSISNRTIVIKQRLSLKSALTPHQKKQFLDAENYQFLFLNEHDAAAGIVFDLDLSTWDSR
;
A
#
# COMPACT_ATOMS: atom_id res chain seq x y z
N MET A 1 -38.06 36.31 60.06
CA MET A 1 -39.45 36.14 60.55
C MET A 1 -40.42 36.26 59.38
N LYS A 2 -41.46 35.39 59.35
CA LYS A 2 -42.66 35.35 58.47
C LYS A 2 -42.41 34.90 57.02
N LYS A 3 -42.83 33.71 56.56
CA LYS A 3 -44.15 33.01 56.44
C LYS A 3 -44.84 33.23 55.07
N LYS A 4 -45.10 32.08 54.42
CA LYS A 4 -46.28 31.70 53.59
C LYS A 4 -46.35 32.27 52.15
N SER A 5 -46.32 31.43 51.10
CA SER A 5 -47.38 30.55 50.54
C SER A 5 -48.51 31.31 49.84
N LEU A 6 -48.70 31.12 48.52
CA LEU A 6 -49.95 30.75 47.80
C LEU A 6 -49.72 30.82 46.27
N PHE A 7 -50.04 29.77 45.48
CA PHE A 7 -51.16 29.64 44.51
C PHE A 7 -51.01 30.52 43.23
N TRP A 8 -51.34 30.17 41.97
CA TRP A 8 -52.06 29.06 41.31
C TRP A 8 -51.95 29.25 39.75
N LEU A 9 -52.60 28.36 38.98
CA LEU A 9 -52.89 28.32 37.52
C LEU A 9 -51.90 27.50 36.67
N ILE A 10 -52.16 26.25 36.27
CA ILE A 10 -53.26 25.64 35.47
C ILE A 10 -53.32 26.13 34.02
N SER A 11 -52.96 25.24 33.10
CA SER A 11 -53.60 25.02 31.79
C SER A 11 -53.18 23.62 31.28
N CYS A 12 -53.98 22.58 31.52
CA CYS A 12 -55.07 22.06 30.67
C CYS A 12 -54.67 21.55 29.26
N PHE A 13 -54.62 20.22 29.18
CA PHE A 13 -55.11 19.31 28.13
C PHE A 13 -54.72 19.53 26.65
N LEU A 14 -54.11 18.50 26.05
CA LEU A 14 -54.85 17.61 25.13
C LEU A 14 -54.10 16.30 24.89
N THR A 15 -54.76 15.19 25.16
CA THR A 15 -54.40 13.83 24.75
C THR A 15 -54.73 13.62 23.27
N ILE A 16 -53.82 13.02 22.51
CA ILE A 16 -54.19 12.16 21.38
C ILE A 16 -53.42 10.85 21.56
N GLY A 17 -54.13 9.82 22.00
CA GLY A 17 -53.70 8.45 21.88
C GLY A 17 -53.95 7.99 20.44
N VAL A 18 -52.91 7.50 19.78
CA VAL A 18 -53.05 6.57 18.66
C VAL A 18 -52.48 5.25 19.14
N ALA A 19 -53.38 4.28 19.34
CA ALA A 19 -53.03 2.90 19.55
C ALA A 19 -52.33 2.37 18.29
N VAL A 20 -51.03 2.10 18.38
CA VAL A 20 -50.32 1.33 17.36
C VAL A 20 -50.48 -0.14 17.72
N TRP A 21 -51.31 -0.82 16.94
CA TRP A 21 -51.40 -2.27 16.87
C TRP A 21 -50.00 -2.86 16.60
N PHE A 22 -49.59 -3.81 17.45
CA PHE A 22 -48.44 -4.66 17.18
C PHE A 22 -48.75 -5.55 15.96
N ASN A 23 -48.08 -5.27 14.84
CA ASN A 23 -48.00 -6.17 13.71
C ASN A 23 -46.74 -7.03 13.88
N PRO A 24 -46.81 -8.37 14.06
CA PRO A 24 -45.64 -9.20 14.24
C PRO A 24 -45.10 -9.58 12.87
N ASN A 25 -44.52 -8.61 12.16
CA ASN A 25 -43.74 -8.85 10.96
C ASN A 25 -42.65 -7.77 10.84
N THR A 26 -41.88 -7.60 11.91
CA THR A 26 -40.52 -7.06 11.76
C THR A 26 -39.67 -8.17 11.19
N VAL A 27 -39.58 -8.21 9.86
CA VAL A 27 -38.46 -8.84 9.16
C VAL A 27 -37.23 -8.15 9.72
N SER A 28 -36.48 -8.86 10.56
CA SER A 28 -35.12 -8.51 10.89
C SER A 28 -34.36 -8.49 9.58
N VAL A 29 -34.18 -7.30 9.00
CA VAL A 29 -33.21 -7.10 7.95
C VAL A 29 -31.88 -7.25 8.65
N ASP A 30 -31.36 -8.49 8.61
CA ASP A 30 -29.97 -8.79 8.90
C ASP A 30 -29.15 -7.75 8.15
N THR A 31 -28.58 -6.81 8.92
CA THR A 31 -27.53 -5.96 8.41
C THR A 31 -26.41 -6.94 8.10
N ALA A 32 -26.35 -7.37 6.85
CA ALA A 32 -25.28 -8.20 6.34
C ALA A 32 -24.00 -7.41 6.55
N SER A 33 -23.37 -7.64 7.70
CA SER A 33 -21.99 -7.29 7.94
C SER A 33 -21.26 -7.97 6.81
N GLN A 34 -20.91 -7.21 5.76
CA GLN A 34 -20.15 -7.69 4.62
C GLN A 34 -18.86 -8.27 5.22
N LYS A 35 -18.87 -9.59 5.40
CA LYS A 35 -17.76 -10.32 5.97
C LYS A 35 -16.66 -10.16 4.93
N LEU A 36 -15.67 -9.31 5.23
CA LEU A 36 -14.50 -9.18 4.39
C LEU A 36 -14.02 -10.60 4.06
N PRO A 37 -13.86 -10.94 2.77
CA PRO A 37 -13.48 -12.29 2.39
C PRO A 37 -12.21 -12.66 3.16
N LYS A 38 -12.25 -13.82 3.84
CA LYS A 38 -11.07 -14.30 4.57
C LYS A 38 -9.89 -14.39 3.59
N PRO A 39 -8.69 -13.94 3.99
CA PRO A 39 -7.51 -14.09 3.15
C PRO A 39 -7.31 -15.56 2.79
N ARG A 40 -7.02 -15.80 1.51
CA ARG A 40 -6.77 -17.14 0.94
C ARG A 40 -5.30 -17.55 1.10
N TYR A 41 -4.40 -16.58 1.21
CA TYR A 41 -2.96 -16.79 1.36
C TYR A 41 -2.48 -16.10 2.64
N SER A 42 -1.46 -16.67 3.28
CA SER A 42 -0.87 -16.07 4.48
C SER A 42 0.22 -15.08 4.08
N SER A 43 1.07 -15.47 3.13
CA SER A 43 2.21 -14.70 2.65
C SER A 43 2.27 -14.69 1.13
N ILE A 44 2.97 -13.72 0.57
CA ILE A 44 3.31 -13.71 -0.86
C ILE A 44 4.25 -14.87 -1.24
N GLY A 45 4.95 -15.45 -0.26
CA GLY A 45 5.78 -16.64 -0.42
C GLY A 45 4.97 -17.90 -0.76
N ASP A 46 3.64 -17.88 -0.61
CA ASP A 46 2.76 -19.02 -0.94
C ASP A 46 2.56 -19.21 -2.45
N TYR A 47 2.94 -18.21 -3.27
CA TYR A 47 2.75 -18.24 -4.73
C TYR A 47 3.96 -17.66 -5.49
N PRO A 48 5.19 -18.16 -5.29
CA PRO A 48 6.39 -17.57 -5.89
C PRO A 48 6.34 -17.58 -7.42
N ALA A 49 5.72 -18.60 -8.02
CA ALA A 49 5.48 -18.70 -9.46
C ALA A 49 4.53 -17.63 -10.03
N ALA A 50 3.93 -16.79 -9.19
CA ALA A 50 3.15 -15.63 -9.61
C ALA A 50 3.97 -14.34 -9.69
N LEU A 51 5.16 -14.32 -9.09
CA LEU A 51 6.03 -13.16 -9.01
C LEU A 51 7.03 -13.12 -10.18
N ASN A 52 6.78 -13.96 -11.20
CA ASN A 52 7.54 -14.07 -12.44
C ASN A 52 7.15 -12.93 -13.39
N GLY A 53 8.06 -12.56 -14.29
CA GLY A 53 7.91 -11.42 -15.21
C GLY A 53 6.67 -11.42 -16.12
N ASP A 54 5.98 -12.55 -16.28
CA ASP A 54 4.75 -12.62 -17.09
C ASP A 54 3.51 -12.05 -16.37
N GLN A 55 3.55 -11.96 -15.03
CA GLN A 55 2.40 -11.54 -14.23
C GLN A 55 2.40 -10.04 -13.90
N PHE A 56 3.44 -9.32 -14.30
CA PHE A 56 3.47 -7.87 -14.21
C PHE A 56 4.33 -7.27 -15.32
N LYS A 57 3.97 -6.07 -15.76
CA LYS A 57 4.81 -5.24 -16.63
C LYS A 57 5.37 -4.07 -15.85
N ARG A 58 6.50 -3.53 -16.28
CA ARG A 58 7.15 -2.39 -15.63
C ARG A 58 7.65 -1.36 -16.62
N THR A 59 7.67 -0.10 -16.19
CA THR A 59 8.49 0.94 -16.85
C THR A 59 9.95 0.78 -16.44
N PRO A 60 10.88 1.50 -17.10
CA PRO A 60 12.21 1.71 -16.57
C PRO A 60 12.16 2.37 -15.19
N LEU A 61 13.22 2.17 -14.41
CA LEU A 61 13.50 2.89 -13.18
C LEU A 61 13.91 4.33 -13.54
N HIS A 62 13.15 5.28 -13.02
CA HIS A 62 13.49 6.69 -13.08
C HIS A 62 14.21 7.09 -11.79
N ILE A 63 15.39 7.68 -11.95
CA ILE A 63 16.26 8.11 -10.86
C ILE A 63 16.37 9.62 -10.93
N HIS A 64 16.06 10.30 -9.83
CA HIS A 64 16.13 11.75 -9.74
C HIS A 64 16.94 12.16 -8.52
N VAL A 65 18.04 12.87 -8.76
CA VAL A 65 18.85 13.49 -7.70
C VAL A 65 18.16 14.80 -7.31
N GLN A 66 17.53 14.83 -6.13
CA GLN A 66 16.85 16.02 -5.60
C GLN A 66 17.86 17.06 -5.10
N ASP A 67 18.87 16.58 -4.38
CA ASP A 67 19.98 17.36 -3.84
C ASP A 67 21.22 16.47 -3.69
N ASP A 68 22.31 16.98 -3.13
CA ASP A 68 23.55 16.23 -3.00
C ASP A 68 23.48 15.01 -2.05
N GLN A 69 22.41 14.86 -1.26
CA GLN A 69 22.23 13.79 -0.28
C GLN A 69 20.91 13.01 -0.42
N THR A 70 20.08 13.35 -1.40
CA THR A 70 18.74 12.79 -1.57
C THR A 70 18.50 12.34 -3.01
N ILE A 71 18.11 11.08 -3.16
CA ILE A 71 17.78 10.49 -4.46
C ILE A 71 16.37 9.91 -4.37
N ASP A 72 15.52 10.28 -5.33
CA ASP A 72 14.20 9.72 -5.51
C ASP A 72 14.23 8.68 -6.63
N LEU A 73 13.67 7.50 -6.33
CA LEU A 73 13.54 6.37 -7.24
C LEU A 73 12.07 6.15 -7.55
N GLN A 74 11.74 5.94 -8.83
CA GLN A 74 10.37 5.73 -9.26
C GLN A 74 10.25 4.69 -10.37
N MET A 75 9.29 3.79 -10.23
CA MET A 75 8.91 2.84 -11.29
C MET A 75 7.39 2.63 -11.27
N LYS A 76 6.78 2.43 -12.42
CA LYS A 76 5.38 1.98 -12.50
C LYS A 76 5.33 0.48 -12.75
N LEU A 77 4.42 -0.20 -12.08
CA LEU A 77 4.11 -1.61 -12.31
C LEU A 77 2.66 -1.75 -12.76
N LYS A 78 2.42 -2.58 -13.76
CA LYS A 78 1.09 -2.99 -14.21
C LYS A 78 0.92 -4.47 -13.93
N LEU A 79 0.09 -4.81 -12.96
CA LEU A 79 -0.16 -6.18 -12.55
C LEU A 79 -1.13 -6.88 -13.50
N SER A 80 -0.98 -8.19 -13.67
CA SER A 80 -2.04 -9.03 -14.22
C SER A 80 -3.25 -9.00 -13.28
N LYS A 81 -4.44 -9.33 -13.81
CA LYS A 81 -5.64 -9.45 -12.97
C LYS A 81 -5.43 -10.52 -11.90
N ALA A 82 -4.85 -11.66 -12.27
CA ALA A 82 -4.62 -12.78 -11.36
C ALA A 82 -3.67 -12.40 -10.21
N LEU A 83 -2.59 -11.66 -10.49
CA LEU A 83 -1.63 -11.26 -9.47
C LEU A 83 -2.21 -10.21 -8.52
N LEU A 84 -2.94 -9.21 -9.04
CA LEU A 84 -3.62 -8.23 -8.19
C LEU A 84 -4.62 -8.91 -7.24
N GLU A 85 -5.42 -9.85 -7.73
CA GLU A 85 -6.37 -10.58 -6.90
C GLU A 85 -5.67 -11.44 -5.84
N ARG A 86 -4.52 -12.05 -6.15
CA ARG A 86 -3.71 -12.75 -5.15
C ARG A 86 -3.26 -11.79 -4.05
N PHE A 87 -2.68 -10.63 -4.40
CA PHE A 87 -2.26 -9.62 -3.41
C PHE A 87 -3.41 -9.15 -2.52
N LYS A 88 -4.61 -8.93 -3.07
CA LYS A 88 -5.80 -8.56 -2.29
C LYS A 88 -6.29 -9.66 -1.34
N GLN A 89 -6.01 -10.92 -1.68
CA GLN A 89 -6.44 -12.10 -0.91
C GLN A 89 -5.34 -12.62 0.03
N THR A 90 -4.21 -11.92 0.14
CA THR A 90 -3.12 -12.29 1.05
C THR A 90 -3.25 -11.51 2.35
N ALA A 91 -3.13 -12.20 3.49
CA ALA A 91 -3.21 -11.58 4.81
C ALA A 91 -2.16 -10.47 5.00
N HIS A 92 -0.95 -10.72 4.51
CA HIS A 92 0.15 -9.77 4.44
C HIS A 92 0.53 -9.52 2.97
N PRO A 93 -0.06 -8.48 2.32
CA PRO A 93 0.29 -8.10 0.95
C PRO A 93 1.78 -7.73 0.82
N PRO A 94 2.36 -7.78 -0.38
CA PRO A 94 3.76 -7.44 -0.57
C PRO A 94 4.03 -5.99 -0.20
N THR A 95 5.20 -5.75 0.38
CA THR A 95 5.84 -4.44 0.31
C THR A 95 6.92 -4.45 -0.76
N PHE A 96 7.38 -3.28 -1.15
CA PHE A 96 8.33 -3.14 -2.24
C PHE A 96 9.56 -2.36 -1.81
N SER A 97 10.69 -2.64 -2.47
CA SER A 97 11.85 -1.78 -2.33
C SER A 97 12.76 -1.80 -3.55
N PHE A 98 13.41 -0.67 -3.80
CA PHE A 98 14.63 -0.62 -4.60
C PHE A 98 15.82 -0.81 -3.67
N ALA A 99 16.63 -1.81 -3.99
CA ALA A 99 17.83 -2.16 -3.25
C ALA A 99 19.07 -2.03 -4.15
N ALA A 100 20.26 -2.00 -3.55
CA ALA A 100 21.50 -2.15 -4.30
C ALA A 100 21.53 -3.52 -4.95
N ASN A 101 22.04 -3.60 -6.17
CA ASN A 101 22.19 -4.88 -6.86
C ASN A 101 23.17 -5.77 -6.09
N VAL A 102 22.70 -6.95 -5.65
CA VAL A 102 23.50 -7.87 -4.83
C VAL A 102 24.75 -8.38 -5.54
N ASN A 103 24.74 -8.44 -6.87
CA ASN A 103 25.88 -8.90 -7.67
C ASN A 103 26.98 -7.84 -7.78
N GLN A 104 26.65 -6.57 -7.53
CA GLN A 104 27.55 -5.43 -7.65
C GLN A 104 27.15 -4.32 -6.66
N ASP A 105 27.22 -4.62 -5.37
CA ASP A 105 26.79 -3.66 -4.34
C ASP A 105 27.79 -2.50 -4.20
N VAL A 106 27.64 -1.52 -5.09
CA VAL A 106 28.41 -0.28 -5.11
C VAL A 106 27.69 0.88 -4.42
N LEU A 107 26.43 0.70 -3.99
CA LEU A 107 25.58 1.78 -3.46
C LEU A 107 25.44 1.74 -1.94
N SER A 108 25.32 0.56 -1.33
CA SER A 108 25.08 0.40 0.11
C SER A 108 26.07 1.12 1.02
N PRO A 109 27.38 1.21 0.70
CA PRO A 109 28.33 1.96 1.53
C PRO A 109 27.93 3.43 1.75
N TYR A 110 27.16 4.02 0.83
CA TYR A 110 26.84 5.44 0.82
C TYR A 110 25.43 5.78 1.35
N VAL A 111 24.55 4.80 1.54
CA VAL A 111 23.16 5.00 1.99
C VAL A 111 23.05 4.98 3.52
N LYS A 112 22.34 5.94 4.12
CA LYS A 112 22.22 6.10 5.59
C LYS A 112 21.54 4.92 6.31
N ARG A 113 20.52 4.31 5.69
CA ARG A 113 19.82 3.15 6.26
C ARG A 113 20.33 1.87 5.63
N LYS A 114 20.52 0.83 6.46
CA LYS A 114 20.49 -0.55 5.95
C LYS A 114 19.13 -0.74 5.27
N GLN A 115 19.17 -1.00 3.97
CA GLN A 115 18.00 -1.27 3.15
C GLN A 115 17.17 -2.43 3.75
N PRO A 116 15.86 -2.50 3.46
CA PRO A 116 15.11 -1.67 2.52
C PRO A 116 14.19 -0.63 3.21
N ALA A 117 14.02 0.54 2.61
CA ALA A 117 12.90 1.42 2.96
C ALA A 117 11.66 0.88 2.25
N HIS A 118 10.65 0.43 2.99
CA HIS A 118 9.51 -0.27 2.39
C HIS A 118 8.51 0.72 1.80
N VAL A 119 8.08 0.43 0.57
CA VAL A 119 6.93 1.08 -0.07
C VAL A 119 5.74 0.17 0.13
N THR A 120 4.76 0.63 0.92
CA THR A 120 3.49 -0.06 1.13
C THR A 120 2.47 0.45 0.12
N VAL A 121 1.64 -0.45 -0.39
CA VAL A 121 0.58 -0.14 -1.34
C VAL A 121 -0.73 -0.68 -0.79
N ASP A 122 -1.77 0.14 -0.77
CA ASP A 122 -3.12 -0.33 -0.50
C ASP A 122 -3.71 -0.98 -1.75
N PHE A 123 -3.73 -2.31 -1.78
CA PHE A 123 -4.28 -3.06 -2.91
C PHE A 123 -5.80 -3.00 -2.99
N THR A 124 -6.50 -2.63 -1.92
CA THR A 124 -7.97 -2.64 -1.92
C THR A 124 -8.56 -1.53 -2.79
N SER A 125 -7.88 -0.39 -2.87
CA SER A 125 -8.30 0.78 -3.66
C SER A 125 -7.83 0.73 -5.14
N ILE A 126 -6.99 -0.23 -5.52
CA ILE A 126 -6.46 -0.32 -6.89
C ILE A 126 -7.45 -1.03 -7.82
N SER A 127 -7.92 -0.28 -8.84
CA SER A 127 -8.85 -0.74 -9.87
C SER A 127 -8.20 -0.92 -11.25
N ASN A 128 -7.26 -0.04 -11.61
CA ASN A 128 -6.62 -0.02 -12.93
C ASN A 128 -5.38 -0.94 -13.05
N ARG A 129 -5.10 -1.74 -12.02
CA ARG A 129 -3.95 -2.66 -11.90
C ARG A 129 -2.58 -1.99 -11.99
N THR A 130 -2.53 -0.66 -11.99
CA THR A 130 -1.30 0.10 -12.10
C THR A 130 -0.93 0.67 -10.74
N ILE A 131 0.32 0.47 -10.35
CA ILE A 131 0.88 1.00 -9.11
C ILE A 131 2.11 1.82 -9.44
N VAL A 132 2.31 2.90 -8.68
CA VAL A 132 3.50 3.75 -8.79
C VAL A 132 4.32 3.54 -7.53
N ILE A 133 5.50 2.96 -7.68
CA ILE A 133 6.43 2.73 -6.59
C ILE A 133 7.38 3.92 -6.53
N LYS A 134 7.43 4.61 -5.38
CA LYS A 134 8.32 5.73 -5.12
C LYS A 134 9.11 5.47 -3.85
N GLN A 135 10.42 5.61 -3.90
CA GLN A 135 11.29 5.44 -2.74
C GLN A 135 12.33 6.55 -2.70
N ARG A 136 12.56 7.11 -1.52
CA ARG A 136 13.61 8.10 -1.29
C ARG A 136 14.80 7.46 -0.59
N LEU A 137 15.98 7.62 -1.16
CA LEU A 137 17.25 7.26 -0.55
C LEU A 137 17.89 8.50 0.08
N SER A 138 18.32 8.36 1.34
CA SER A 138 19.12 9.37 2.03
C SER A 138 20.56 8.89 2.13
N LEU A 139 21.49 9.76 1.77
CA LEU A 139 22.91 9.45 1.66
C LEU A 139 23.68 9.92 2.90
N LYS A 140 24.76 9.21 3.24
CA LYS A 140 25.60 9.51 4.43
C LYS A 140 26.32 10.84 4.29
N SER A 141 26.70 11.19 3.07
CA SER A 141 27.41 12.42 2.69
C SER A 141 27.03 12.81 1.26
N ALA A 142 27.49 13.99 0.83
CA ALA A 142 27.38 14.40 -0.56
C ALA A 142 28.13 13.44 -1.50
N LEU A 143 27.58 13.20 -2.68
CA LEU A 143 28.20 12.32 -3.69
C LEU A 143 29.28 13.03 -4.50
N THR A 144 30.38 12.32 -4.76
CA THR A 144 31.37 12.71 -5.78
C THR A 144 30.77 12.53 -7.19
N PRO A 145 31.34 13.17 -8.23
CA PRO A 145 30.87 13.00 -9.61
C PRO A 145 30.86 11.54 -10.08
N HIS A 146 31.86 10.74 -9.66
CA HIS A 146 31.89 9.32 -9.95
C HIS A 146 30.72 8.58 -9.30
N GLN A 147 30.47 8.83 -8.00
CA GLN A 147 29.37 8.19 -7.29
C GLN A 147 28.01 8.61 -7.86
N LYS A 148 27.85 9.88 -8.27
CA LYS A 148 26.62 10.34 -8.95
C LYS A 148 26.33 9.49 -10.19
N LYS A 149 27.34 9.15 -10.99
CA LYS A 149 27.17 8.25 -12.15
C LYS A 149 26.71 6.86 -11.72
N GLN A 150 27.31 6.28 -10.69
CA GLN A 150 26.91 4.96 -10.16
C GLN A 150 25.45 4.97 -9.68
N PHE A 151 25.03 6.02 -8.98
CA PHE A 151 23.67 6.16 -8.50
C PHE A 151 22.65 6.41 -9.62
N LEU A 152 23.05 6.99 -10.76
CA LEU A 152 22.18 7.23 -11.92
C LEU A 152 22.06 6.02 -12.85
N ASP A 153 22.88 5.00 -12.64
CA ASP A 153 22.87 3.78 -13.43
C ASP A 153 21.91 2.76 -12.81
N ALA A 154 20.89 2.37 -13.58
CA ALA A 154 19.84 1.47 -13.14
C ALA A 154 20.36 0.03 -12.92
N GLU A 155 21.47 -0.36 -13.53
CA GLU A 155 22.09 -1.70 -13.33
C GLU A 155 22.59 -1.89 -11.89
N ASN A 156 22.84 -0.80 -11.17
CA ASN A 156 23.25 -0.83 -9.76
C ASN A 156 22.08 -1.04 -8.79
N TYR A 157 20.86 -1.19 -9.31
CA TYR A 157 19.66 -1.43 -8.52
C TYR A 157 19.01 -2.78 -8.84
N GLN A 158 18.27 -3.28 -7.85
CA GLN A 158 17.32 -4.38 -8.02
C GLN A 158 16.00 -4.00 -7.36
N PHE A 159 14.90 -4.54 -7.88
CA PHE A 159 13.56 -4.30 -7.33
C PHE A 159 13.05 -5.55 -6.63
N LEU A 160 12.55 -5.38 -5.41
CA LEU A 160 12.18 -6.47 -4.51
C LEU A 160 10.69 -6.47 -4.21
N PHE A 161 10.10 -7.67 -4.27
CA PHE A 161 8.83 -8.00 -3.65
C PHE A 161 9.14 -8.62 -2.30
N LEU A 162 8.78 -7.94 -1.22
CA LEU A 162 9.12 -8.32 0.15
C LEU A 162 7.90 -8.87 0.86
N ASN A 163 8.09 -9.95 1.61
CA ASN A 163 7.08 -10.53 2.48
C ASN A 163 7.02 -9.80 3.85
N GLU A 164 6.20 -10.31 4.76
CA GLU A 164 6.02 -9.81 6.13
C GLU A 164 7.27 -9.87 7.03
N HIS A 165 8.30 -10.59 6.60
CA HIS A 165 9.59 -10.74 7.29
C HIS A 165 10.72 -10.01 6.57
N ASP A 166 10.40 -9.11 5.64
CA ASP A 166 11.34 -8.35 4.81
C ASP A 166 12.25 -9.24 3.95
N ALA A 167 11.85 -10.50 3.74
CA ALA A 167 12.53 -11.43 2.85
C ALA A 167 12.02 -11.24 1.42
N ALA A 168 12.94 -11.25 0.46
CA ALA A 168 12.59 -11.15 -0.95
C ALA A 168 11.91 -12.44 -1.42
N ALA A 169 10.63 -12.34 -1.79
CA ALA A 169 9.89 -13.40 -2.46
C ALA A 169 10.00 -13.31 -3.99
N GLY A 170 10.38 -12.15 -4.52
CA GLY A 170 10.66 -11.92 -5.93
C GLY A 170 11.68 -10.81 -6.11
N ILE A 171 12.56 -10.98 -7.10
CA ILE A 171 13.64 -10.03 -7.42
C ILE A 171 13.60 -9.75 -8.92
N VAL A 172 13.73 -8.48 -9.28
CA VAL A 172 13.77 -8.02 -10.67
C VAL A 172 15.04 -7.22 -10.89
N PHE A 173 15.79 -7.61 -11.92
CA PHE A 173 16.98 -6.94 -12.43
C PHE A 173 16.67 -6.18 -13.73
N ASP A 174 17.71 -5.62 -14.36
CA ASP A 174 17.67 -4.93 -15.66
C ASP A 174 16.67 -3.78 -15.67
N LEU A 175 16.72 -2.96 -14.62
CA LEU A 175 15.68 -1.97 -14.32
C LEU A 175 15.62 -0.81 -15.33
N ASP A 176 16.56 -0.72 -16.27
CA ASP A 176 16.58 0.18 -17.42
C ASP A 176 15.57 -0.23 -18.52
N LEU A 177 15.21 -1.52 -18.61
CA LEU A 177 14.32 -2.03 -19.65
C LEU A 177 12.83 -1.78 -19.33
N SER A 178 12.03 -1.48 -20.35
CA SER A 178 10.57 -1.49 -20.23
C SER A 178 10.02 -2.84 -20.68
N THR A 179 9.15 -3.46 -19.87
CA THR A 179 8.29 -4.57 -20.33
C THR A 179 6.85 -4.09 -20.59
N TRP A 180 6.61 -2.80 -20.39
CA TRP A 180 5.35 -2.14 -20.67
C TRP A 180 5.32 -1.72 -22.15
N ASP A 181 4.75 -2.58 -23.00
CA ASP A 181 4.45 -2.21 -24.39
C ASP A 181 3.63 -0.92 -24.43
N SER A 182 4.11 0.05 -25.20
CA SER A 182 3.48 1.33 -25.51
C SER A 182 2.50 1.26 -26.68
N ARG A 183 2.09 0.04 -27.10
CA ARG A 183 1.16 -0.16 -28.21
C ARG A 183 -0.28 0.14 -27.84
#